data_AF-A0A1W9QJ72-F1
#
_entry.id   AF-A0A1W9QJ72-F1
#
_cell.length_a   1.000
_cell.length_b   1.000
_cell.length_c   1.000
_cell.angle_alpha   90.00
_cell.angle_beta   90.00
_cell.angle_gamma   90.00
#
_symmetry.space_group_name_H-M   'P 1'
#
loop_
_entity.id
_entity.type
_entity.pdbx_description
1 polymer ?
#
loop_
_entity_poly.entity_id
_entity_poly.type
_entity_poly.pdbx_seq_one_letter_code
_entity_poly.pdbx_strand_id
1 'polypeptide(L)'
;GSMRLGAYSCVLKEDSLAFQIYRKKEISERHRHRYEFNNKYREIIEKYGMKITGTSPDNLLVEIVEITSHIAVQFHPEFKSRPDKPQPIFNEFIKTAYRFGKK
;
A
#
# COMPACT_ATOMS: atom_id res chain seq x y z
N GLY A 1 18.34 -1.77 -10.81
CA GLY A 1 17.50 -1.03 -9.84
C GLY A 1 18.37 -0.18 -8.95
N SER A 2 17.91 1.03 -8.63
CA SER A 2 18.48 1.88 -7.58
C SER A 2 17.94 1.45 -6.21
N MET A 3 18.70 1.69 -5.14
CA MET A 3 18.20 1.47 -3.78
C MET A 3 17.24 2.62 -3.42
N ARG A 4 16.02 2.30 -2.99
CA ARG A 4 15.09 3.25 -2.34
C ARG A 4 15.21 3.10 -0.84
N LEU A 5 15.69 4.16 -0.19
CA LEU A 5 15.91 4.20 1.25
C LEU A 5 15.32 5.48 1.82
N GLY A 6 14.46 5.36 2.83
CA GLY A 6 13.84 6.51 3.50
C GLY A 6 12.43 6.80 2.99
N ALA A 7 11.95 8.03 3.21
CA ALA A 7 10.55 8.38 2.98
C ALA A 7 10.30 8.76 1.52
N TYR A 8 9.27 8.18 0.91
CA TYR A 8 8.79 8.52 -0.44
C TYR A 8 7.28 8.76 -0.44
N SER A 9 6.81 9.62 -1.33
CA SER A 9 5.38 9.86 -1.54
C SER A 9 4.71 8.70 -2.28
N CYS A 10 3.48 8.39 -1.87
CA CYS A 10 2.60 7.42 -2.50
C CYS A 10 1.21 8.06 -2.66
N VAL A 11 0.74 8.14 -3.90
CA VAL A 11 -0.57 8.68 -4.28
C VAL A 11 -1.57 7.53 -4.36
N LEU A 12 -2.70 7.66 -3.66
CA LEU A 12 -3.73 6.64 -3.53
C LEU A 12 -4.91 6.91 -4.47
N LYS A 13 -5.42 5.86 -5.12
CA LYS A 13 -6.69 5.93 -5.86
C LYS A 13 -7.86 6.08 -4.89
N GLU A 14 -8.78 7.01 -5.15
CA GLU A 14 -9.88 7.35 -4.21
C GLU A 14 -10.90 6.22 -4.02
N ASP A 15 -11.01 5.31 -4.97
CA ASP A 15 -11.89 4.13 -4.94
C ASP A 15 -11.23 2.88 -4.33
N SER A 16 -10.06 3.03 -3.68
CA SER A 16 -9.27 1.91 -3.15
C SER A 16 -9.48 1.63 -1.67
N LEU A 17 -9.16 0.40 -1.24
CA LEU A 17 -9.09 0.05 0.17
C LEU A 17 -8.02 0.88 0.89
N ALA A 18 -6.88 1.15 0.24
CA ALA A 18 -5.84 2.00 0.77
C ALA A 18 -6.37 3.40 1.12
N PHE A 19 -7.13 4.04 0.23
CA PHE A 19 -7.71 5.36 0.51
C PHE A 19 -8.72 5.30 1.66
N GLN A 20 -9.53 4.25 1.75
CA GLN A 20 -10.46 4.05 2.87
C GLN A 20 -9.73 3.91 4.23
N ILE A 21 -8.59 3.21 4.23
CA ILE A 21 -7.74 3.00 5.41
C ILE A 21 -7.04 4.30 5.82
N TYR A 22 -6.33 4.94 4.88
CA TYR A 22 -5.48 6.09 5.19
C TYR A 22 -6.24 7.42 5.24
N ARG A 23 -7.41 7.50 4.58
CA ARG A 23 -8.26 8.70 4.44
C ARG A 23 -7.50 9.92 3.92
N LYS A 24 -6.53 9.68 3.06
CA LYS A 24 -5.64 10.69 2.47
C LYS A 24 -5.34 10.30 1.03
N LYS A 25 -5.32 11.28 0.14
CA LYS A 25 -4.96 11.10 -1.27
C LYS A 25 -3.46 10.86 -1.46
N GLU A 26 -2.63 11.44 -0.60
CA GLU A 26 -1.18 11.27 -0.62
C GLU A 26 -0.69 10.92 0.78
N ILE A 27 0.18 9.90 0.84
CA ILE A 27 0.89 9.47 2.04
C ILE A 27 2.40 9.48 1.79
N SER A 28 3.19 9.48 2.86
CA SER A 28 4.64 9.37 2.77
C SER A 28 5.11 8.24 3.66
N GLU A 29 5.74 7.20 3.10
CA GLU A 29 6.10 5.98 3.83
C GLU A 29 7.57 5.59 3.59
N ARG A 30 8.12 4.76 4.49
CA ARG A 30 9.56 4.43 4.49
C ARG A 30 9.86 3.19 3.66
N HIS A 31 10.83 3.28 2.77
CA HIS A 31 11.27 2.21 1.89
C HIS A 31 12.66 1.70 2.27
N ARG A 32 12.92 0.42 1.99
CA ARG A 32 14.24 -0.20 2.05
C ARG A 32 14.31 -1.39 1.09
N HIS A 33 14.21 -1.12 -0.21
CA HIS A 33 14.29 -2.15 -1.25
C HIS A 33 14.96 -1.60 -2.53
N ARG A 34 15.31 -2.50 -3.44
CA ARG A 34 15.91 -2.19 -4.76
C ARG A 34 15.09 -2.68 -5.94
N TYR A 35 14.30 -3.73 -5.72
CA TYR A 35 13.44 -4.30 -6.74
C TYR A 35 12.11 -3.56 -6.75
N GLU A 36 11.64 -3.26 -7.95
CA GLU A 36 10.41 -2.56 -8.23
C GLU A 36 9.49 -3.48 -9.04
N PHE A 37 8.18 -3.23 -8.97
CA PHE A 37 7.22 -3.89 -9.83
C PHE A 37 7.56 -3.64 -11.30
N ASN A 38 7.59 -4.70 -12.11
CA ASN A 38 7.87 -4.57 -13.53
C ASN A 38 6.61 -4.16 -14.29
N ASN A 39 6.54 -2.90 -14.70
CA ASN A 39 5.39 -2.33 -15.41
C ASN A 39 5.04 -3.02 -16.73
N LYS A 40 5.94 -3.81 -17.34
CA LYS A 40 5.59 -4.67 -18.47
C LYS A 40 4.48 -5.69 -18.13
N TYR A 41 4.33 -6.02 -16.86
CA TYR A 41 3.29 -6.92 -16.36
C TYR A 41 2.09 -6.19 -15.74
N ARG A 42 2.04 -4.85 -15.79
CA ARG A 42 0.96 -4.06 -15.19
C ARG A 42 -0.41 -4.48 -15.73
N GLU A 43 -0.58 -4.41 -17.04
CA GLU A 43 -1.86 -4.68 -17.70
C GLU A 43 -2.34 -6.12 -17.50
N ILE A 44 -1.43 -7.10 -17.60
CA ILE A 44 -1.80 -8.52 -17.43
C ILE A 44 -2.23 -8.80 -15.99
N ILE A 45 -1.51 -8.29 -14.99
CA ILE A 45 -1.86 -8.49 -13.58
C ILE A 45 -3.18 -7.78 -13.23
N GLU A 46 -3.41 -6.58 -13.75
CA GLU A 46 -4.68 -5.86 -13.59
C GLU A 46 -5.85 -6.60 -14.26
N LYS A 47 -5.63 -7.15 -15.46
CA LYS A 47 -6.63 -7.98 -16.17
C LYS A 47 -7.04 -9.20 -15.35
N TYR A 48 -6.14 -9.80 -14.57
CA TYR A 48 -6.43 -10.95 -13.71
C TYR A 48 -6.89 -10.56 -12.29
N GLY A 49 -7.25 -9.30 -12.05
CA GLY A 49 -8.03 -8.87 -10.89
C GLY A 49 -7.23 -8.22 -9.75
N MET A 50 -5.90 -8.11 -9.86
CA MET A 50 -5.11 -7.33 -8.90
C MET A 50 -5.17 -5.85 -9.27
N LYS A 51 -5.55 -4.97 -8.36
CA LYS A 51 -5.60 -3.53 -8.58
C LYS A 51 -4.33 -2.87 -8.09
N ILE A 52 -3.72 -2.02 -8.90
CA ILE A 52 -2.69 -1.09 -8.44
C ILE A 52 -3.38 0.16 -7.91
N THR A 53 -3.26 0.40 -6.62
CA THR A 53 -4.04 1.43 -5.91
C THR A 53 -3.19 2.49 -5.24
N GLY A 54 -1.89 2.26 -5.12
CA GLY A 54 -0.91 3.26 -4.68
C GLY A 54 0.30 3.28 -5.59
N THR A 55 0.68 4.46 -6.07
CA THR A 55 1.86 4.65 -6.93
C THR A 55 2.68 5.86 -6.52
N SER A 56 3.93 5.95 -6.98
CA SER A 56 4.69 7.20 -6.90
C SER A 56 3.97 8.33 -7.64
N PRO A 57 4.25 9.62 -7.35
CA PRO A 57 3.57 10.74 -8.00
C PRO A 57 3.63 10.77 -9.53
N ASP A 58 4.69 10.20 -10.11
CA ASP A 58 4.89 10.03 -11.55
C ASP A 58 4.19 8.79 -12.13
N ASN A 59 3.48 8.02 -11.29
CA ASN A 59 2.76 6.78 -11.62
C ASN A 59 3.66 5.62 -12.11
N LEU A 60 4.99 5.74 -11.98
CA LEU A 60 5.94 4.75 -12.48
C LEU A 60 6.19 3.62 -11.48
N LEU A 61 6.28 3.91 -10.19
CA LEU A 61 6.53 2.92 -9.15
C LEU A 61 5.21 2.48 -8.52
N VAL A 62 5.06 1.16 -8.34
CA VAL A 62 3.89 0.57 -7.69
C VAL A 62 4.21 0.41 -6.21
N GLU A 63 3.45 1.11 -5.37
CA GLU A 63 3.68 1.17 -3.93
C GLU A 63 2.67 0.31 -3.16
N ILE A 64 1.44 0.21 -3.67
CA ILE A 64 0.33 -0.55 -3.06
C ILE A 64 -0.42 -1.32 -4.14
N VAL A 65 -0.67 -2.60 -3.85
CA VAL A 65 -1.54 -3.47 -4.65
C VAL A 65 -2.65 -4.07 -3.78
N GLU A 66 -3.79 -4.32 -4.40
CA GLU A 66 -4.98 -4.86 -3.76
C GLU A 66 -5.55 -6.02 -4.56
N ILE A 67 -6.10 -7.02 -3.88
CA ILE A 67 -6.92 -8.06 -4.51
C ILE A 67 -8.12 -8.37 -3.63
N THR A 68 -9.31 -8.17 -4.15
CA THR A 68 -10.57 -8.32 -3.41
C THR A 68 -10.55 -7.49 -2.12
N SER A 69 -10.39 -8.13 -0.95
CA SER A 69 -10.35 -7.49 0.37
C SER A 69 -8.96 -7.54 1.02
N HIS A 70 -7.91 -7.81 0.24
CA HIS A 70 -6.53 -7.89 0.70
C HIS A 70 -5.69 -6.74 0.14
N ILE A 71 -4.72 -6.29 0.92
CA ILE A 71 -3.82 -5.18 0.58
C ILE A 71 -2.38 -5.60 0.85
N ALA A 72 -1.46 -5.23 -0.04
CA ALA A 72 -0.03 -5.40 0.14
C ALA A 72 0.68 -4.08 -0.22
N VAL A 73 1.77 -3.79 0.50
CA VAL A 73 2.53 -2.55 0.38
C VAL A 73 4.01 -2.85 0.16
N GLN A 74 4.69 -1.99 -0.57
CA GLN A 74 6.14 -2.08 -0.81
C GLN A 74 6.96 -1.42 0.31
N PHE A 75 6.40 -0.39 0.93
CA PHE A 75 7.00 0.31 2.07
C PHE A 75 6.87 -0.47 3.39
N HIS A 76 7.52 0.07 4.42
CA HIS A 76 7.58 -0.44 5.78
C HIS A 76 6.75 0.46 6.73
N PRO A 77 5.42 0.26 6.82
CA PRO A 77 4.58 1.08 7.70
C PRO A 77 5.01 0.93 9.17
N GLU A 78 5.57 -0.22 9.58
CA GLU A 78 6.05 -0.51 10.93
C GLU A 78 7.02 0.54 11.47
N PHE A 79 7.86 1.14 10.61
CA PHE A 79 8.82 2.16 11.05
C PHE A 79 8.21 3.51 11.41
N LYS A 80 6.92 3.71 11.11
CA LYS A 80 6.18 4.94 11.41
C LYS A 80 5.02 4.73 12.38
N SER A 81 4.74 3.48 12.78
CA SER A 81 3.76 3.15 13.80
C SER A 81 4.28 3.48 15.20
N ARG A 82 3.43 4.01 16.07
CA ARG A 82 3.74 4.29 17.49
C ARG A 82 2.59 3.84 18.39
N PRO A 83 2.82 3.56 19.68
CA PRO A 83 1.74 3.15 20.60
C PRO A 83 0.57 4.14 20.67
N ASP A 84 0.86 5.44 20.69
CA ASP A 84 -0.11 6.54 20.72
C ASP A 84 -0.65 6.92 19.33
N LYS A 85 0.03 6.46 18.27
CA LYS A 85 -0.31 6.73 16.87
C LYS A 85 -0.06 5.50 16.01
N PRO A 86 -0.92 4.47 16.11
CA PRO A 86 -0.78 3.26 15.32
C PRO A 86 -0.97 3.58 13.83
N GLN A 87 -0.20 2.92 12.98
CA GLN A 87 -0.39 3.07 11.54
C GLN A 87 -1.78 2.59 11.11
N PRO A 88 -2.48 3.34 10.22
CA PRO A 88 -3.84 2.98 9.82
C PRO A 88 -3.97 1.57 9.25
N ILE A 89 -2.98 1.11 8.48
CA ILE A 89 -3.01 -0.23 7.87
C ILE A 89 -2.99 -1.36 8.91
N PHE A 90 -2.22 -1.22 10.00
CA PHE A 90 -2.23 -2.22 11.08
C PHE A 90 -3.50 -2.15 11.90
N ASN A 91 -4.02 -0.95 12.17
CA ASN A 91 -5.28 -0.78 12.88
C ASN A 91 -6.43 -1.47 12.10
N GLU A 92 -6.50 -1.26 10.79
CA GLU A 92 -7.54 -1.91 9.97
C GLU A 92 -7.32 -3.42 9.83
N PHE A 93 -6.07 -3.87 9.70
CA PHE A 93 -5.75 -5.30 9.69
C PHE A 93 -6.24 -6.00 10.96
N ILE A 94 -5.91 -5.49 12.15
CA ILE A 94 -6.34 -6.08 13.42
C ILE A 94 -7.85 -6.02 13.59
N LYS A 95 -8.49 -4.89 13.25
CA LYS A 95 -9.96 -4.77 13.28
C LYS A 95 -10.64 -5.79 12.37
N THR A 96 -10.10 -5.98 11.16
CA THR A 96 -10.64 -6.91 10.17
C THR A 96 -10.44 -8.35 10.65
N ALA A 97 -9.26 -8.70 11.16
CA ALA A 97 -8.98 -10.01 11.75
C ALA A 97 -9.92 -10.32 12.92
N TYR A 98 -10.14 -9.35 13.83
CA TYR A 98 -11.08 -9.50 14.94
C TYR A 98 -12.52 -9.73 14.47
N ARG A 99 -13.00 -8.98 13.48
CA ARG A 99 -14.33 -9.19 12.89
C ARG A 99 -14.44 -10.53 12.19
N PHE A 100 -13.38 -10.96 11.49
CA PHE A 100 -13.35 -12.24 10.79
C PHE A 100 -13.45 -13.42 11.77
N GLY A 101 -12.69 -13.38 12.87
CA GLY A 101 -12.75 -14.42 13.90
C GLY A 101 -14.05 -14.48 14.72
N LYS A 102 -14.95 -13.50 14.55
CA LYS A 102 -16.30 -13.52 15.15
C LYS A 102 -17.38 -14.11 14.24
N LYS A 103 -17.08 -14.29 12.95
CA LYS A 103 -17.96 -14.99 12.01
C LYS A 103 -17.80 -16.49 12.17
#